data_AF-A0AA94Y687-F1
#
_entry.id   AF-A0AA94Y687-F1
#
_cell.length_a   1.000
_cell.length_b   1.000
_cell.length_c   1.000
_cell.angle_alpha   90.00
_cell.angle_beta   90.00
_cell.angle_gamma   90.00
#
_symmetry.space_group_name_H-M   'P 1'
#
loop_
_entity.id
_entity.type
_entity.pdbx_description
1 polymer ?
#
loop_
_entity_poly.entity_id
_entity_poly.type
_entity_poly.pdbx_seq_one_letter_code
_entity_poly.pdbx_strand_id
1 'polypeptide(L)'
;MKKTVLEYTTDTYQEDIPKQLLQENMIRLNSFFSEQESVQKKGSRLIFKYTFYSVENPRKATKQYLLKEYAKLPLAMKCIQPEQIPSMEQYKEIILYGDETSPKTQEKLTEYLQKHDSLKVQLSFFDNKNDFTCKDEQTIAYAELQKALFFCKRKRIPLLFVSVKEMVNDIRFLNMLEESYVDFRCIDFPWFCKENLRLIKAVVLYKKLQTK
;
A
#
# COMPACT_ATOMS: atom_id res chain seq x y z
N MET A 1 7.44 -4.93 -1.54
CA MET A 1 7.12 -5.83 -0.42
C MET A 1 7.95 -7.09 -0.53
N LYS A 2 8.50 -7.54 0.61
CA LYS A 2 9.37 -8.70 0.67
C LYS A 2 8.53 -9.97 0.72
N LYS A 3 8.81 -10.91 -0.16
CA LYS A 3 8.22 -12.27 -0.15
C LYS A 3 9.29 -13.26 0.27
N THR A 4 8.97 -14.14 1.21
CA THR A 4 9.83 -15.25 1.64
C THR A 4 9.04 -16.54 1.50
N VAL A 5 9.55 -17.49 0.72
CA VAL A 5 8.89 -18.79 0.52
C VAL A 5 9.56 -19.82 1.41
N LEU A 6 8.76 -20.58 2.15
CA LEU A 6 9.22 -21.74 2.93
C LEU A 6 8.52 -23.00 2.45
N GLU A 7 9.28 -24.09 2.42
CA GLU A 7 8.81 -25.43 2.06
C GLU A 7 8.72 -26.29 3.32
N TYR A 8 7.57 -26.92 3.52
CA TYR A 8 7.34 -27.87 4.59
C TYR A 8 7.03 -29.23 3.97
N THR A 9 7.70 -30.27 4.46
CA THR A 9 7.49 -31.63 3.96
C THR A 9 6.82 -32.46 5.05
N THR A 10 5.73 -33.15 4.71
CA THR A 10 5.06 -34.09 5.59
C THR A 10 5.04 -35.49 4.96
N ASP A 11 5.18 -36.51 5.80
CA ASP A 11 5.03 -37.90 5.40
C ASP A 11 3.58 -38.41 5.56
N THR A 12 2.72 -37.61 6.21
CA THR A 12 1.32 -37.92 6.52
C THR A 12 0.36 -37.10 5.64
N TYR A 13 -0.58 -37.79 4.99
CA TYR A 13 -1.54 -37.19 4.05
C TYR A 13 -2.65 -36.37 4.73
N GLN A 14 -2.81 -36.53 6.05
CA GLN A 14 -3.95 -36.03 6.82
C GLN A 14 -3.62 -34.80 7.68
N GLU A 15 -2.35 -34.41 7.78
CA GLU A 15 -1.94 -33.29 8.64
C GLU A 15 -1.58 -32.08 7.78
N ASP A 16 -2.40 -31.03 7.90
CA ASP A 16 -1.99 -29.68 7.52
C ASP A 16 -0.76 -29.26 8.34
N ILE A 17 0.02 -28.30 7.83
CA ILE A 17 1.16 -27.74 8.57
C ILE A 17 0.65 -27.14 9.90
N PRO A 18 1.25 -27.48 11.06
CA PRO A 18 0.81 -26.99 12.35
C PRO A 18 0.75 -25.45 12.37
N LYS A 19 -0.39 -24.91 12.80
CA LYS A 19 -0.60 -23.44 12.89
C LYS A 19 0.46 -22.76 13.74
N GLN A 20 0.94 -23.43 14.79
CA GLN A 20 2.01 -22.94 15.65
C GLN A 20 3.31 -22.72 14.85
N LEU A 21 3.70 -23.67 13.99
CA LEU A 21 4.90 -23.55 13.16
C LEU A 21 4.77 -22.38 12.16
N LEU A 22 3.58 -22.15 11.61
CA LEU A 22 3.32 -21.00 10.75
C LEU A 22 3.43 -19.69 11.54
N GLN A 23 2.90 -19.62 12.76
CA GLN A 23 3.00 -18.45 13.64
C GLN A 23 4.45 -18.15 14.04
N GLU A 24 5.23 -19.17 14.42
CA GLU A 24 6.66 -19.02 14.73
C GLU A 24 7.44 -18.45 13.54
N ASN A 25 7.15 -18.95 12.33
CA ASN A 25 7.75 -18.41 11.10
C ASN A 25 7.27 -16.99 10.79
N MET A 26 6.01 -16.66 11.07
CA MET A 26 5.52 -15.29 10.91
C MET A 26 6.28 -14.30 11.79
N ILE A 27 6.52 -14.66 13.07
CA ILE A 27 7.31 -13.87 14.01
C ILE A 27 8.76 -13.76 13.54
N ARG A 28 9.39 -14.90 13.23
CA ARG A 28 10.79 -14.97 12.79
C ARG A 28 11.07 -14.11 11.54
N LEU A 29 10.12 -14.08 10.61
CA LEU A 29 10.24 -13.34 9.35
C LEU A 29 9.70 -11.91 9.43
N ASN A 30 9.18 -11.49 10.60
CA ASN A 30 8.47 -10.24 10.78
C ASN A 30 7.41 -10.02 9.69
N SER A 31 6.66 -11.09 9.37
CA SER A 31 5.66 -11.09 8.31
C SER A 31 4.28 -10.78 8.87
N PHE A 32 3.49 -10.01 8.14
CA PHE A 32 2.13 -9.67 8.55
C PHE A 32 1.07 -10.58 7.93
N PHE A 33 1.42 -11.34 6.90
CA PHE A 33 0.51 -12.24 6.20
C PHE A 33 1.27 -13.47 5.69
N SER A 34 0.62 -14.62 5.71
CA SER A 34 1.10 -15.85 5.10
C SER A 34 -0.02 -16.52 4.31
N GLU A 35 0.35 -17.24 3.25
CA GLU A 35 -0.60 -18.05 2.50
C GLU A 35 0.06 -19.31 1.97
N GLN A 36 -0.74 -20.36 1.83
CA GLN A 36 -0.32 -21.57 1.12
C GLN A 36 -0.38 -21.30 -0.39
N GLU A 37 0.77 -21.40 -1.05
CA GLU A 37 0.92 -21.18 -2.49
C GLU A 37 0.59 -22.45 -3.27
N SER A 38 1.08 -23.61 -2.81
CA SER A 38 0.80 -24.89 -3.46
C SER A 38 1.05 -26.07 -2.52
N VAL A 39 0.48 -27.21 -2.88
CA VAL A 39 0.77 -28.52 -2.30
C VAL A 39 1.18 -29.46 -3.42
N GLN A 40 2.35 -30.06 -3.30
CA GLN A 40 2.88 -30.98 -4.30
C GLN A 40 3.09 -32.37 -3.68
N LYS A 41 2.65 -33.42 -4.37
CA LYS A 41 2.94 -34.80 -3.96
C LYS A 41 4.23 -35.27 -4.62
N LYS A 42 5.20 -35.74 -3.83
CA LYS A 42 6.42 -36.37 -4.33
C LYS A 42 6.60 -37.75 -3.69
N GLY A 43 6.14 -38.79 -4.39
CA GLY A 43 6.11 -40.15 -3.85
C GLY A 43 5.08 -40.27 -2.71
N SER A 44 5.52 -40.71 -1.54
CA SER A 44 4.71 -40.76 -0.31
C SER A 44 4.64 -39.41 0.43
N ARG A 45 5.44 -38.43 0.05
CA ARG A 45 5.55 -37.13 0.75
C ARG A 45 4.67 -36.06 0.14
N LEU A 46 4.16 -35.16 0.99
CA LEU A 46 3.54 -33.91 0.59
C LEU A 46 4.50 -32.75 0.88
N ILE A 47 4.65 -31.85 -0.08
CA ILE A 47 5.45 -30.62 0.04
C ILE A 47 4.49 -29.44 -0.04
N PHE A 48 4.37 -28.73 1.07
CA PHE A 48 3.58 -27.51 1.19
C PHE A 48 4.49 -26.30 1.00
N LYS A 49 4.11 -25.42 0.06
CA LYS A 49 4.79 -24.13 -0.15
C LYS A 49 3.98 -23.03 0.50
N TYR A 50 4.58 -22.32 1.45
CA TYR A 50 3.98 -21.13 2.05
C TYR A 50 4.77 -19.88 1.68
N THR A 51 4.07 -18.84 1.28
CA THR A 51 4.64 -17.51 1.08
C THR A 51 4.32 -16.63 2.26
N PHE A 52 5.36 -16.02 2.84
CA PHE A 52 5.29 -15.05 3.92
C PHE A 52 5.59 -13.65 3.38
N TYR A 53 4.77 -12.69 3.77
CA TYR A 53 4.82 -11.31 3.30
C TYR A 53 5.21 -10.36 4.42
N SER A 54 6.30 -9.64 4.21
CA SER A 54 6.82 -8.66 5.17
C SER A 54 6.86 -7.27 4.54
N VAL A 55 6.69 -6.25 5.40
CA VAL A 55 6.88 -4.85 5.00
C VAL A 55 8.36 -4.58 4.73
N GLU A 56 8.64 -3.71 3.78
CA GLU A 56 10.00 -3.26 3.48
C GLU A 56 10.21 -1.86 4.01
N ASN A 57 11.40 -1.55 4.49
CA ASN A 57 11.74 -0.18 4.86
C ASN A 57 12.05 0.60 3.58
N PRO A 58 11.24 1.61 3.21
CA PRO A 58 11.50 2.38 2.01
C PRO A 58 12.79 3.17 2.19
N ARG A 59 13.78 2.88 1.34
CA ARG A 59 15.11 3.49 1.41
C ARG A 59 15.00 5.01 1.23
N LYS A 60 15.81 5.77 1.99
CA LYS A 60 15.94 7.21 1.78
C LYS A 60 16.47 7.46 0.36
N ALA A 61 15.78 8.31 -0.40
CA ALA A 61 16.16 8.64 -1.76
C ALA A 61 17.42 9.54 -1.77
N THR A 62 18.45 9.14 -2.50
CA THR A 62 19.64 9.98 -2.72
C THR A 62 19.35 11.06 -3.77
N LYS A 63 20.09 12.18 -3.74
CA LYS A 63 19.94 13.23 -4.76
C LYS A 63 20.12 12.70 -6.19
N GLN A 64 21.08 11.81 -6.39
CA GLN A 64 21.31 11.16 -7.68
C GLN A 64 20.11 10.29 -8.11
N TYR A 65 19.50 9.58 -7.17
CA TYR A 65 18.27 8.83 -7.43
C TYR A 65 17.12 9.76 -7.84
N LEU A 66 16.92 10.88 -7.14
CA LEU A 66 15.86 11.85 -7.48
C LEU A 66 16.07 12.45 -8.88
N LEU A 67 17.31 12.78 -9.26
CA LEU A 67 17.63 13.26 -10.60
C LEU A 67 17.31 12.22 -11.68
N LYS A 68 17.66 10.95 -11.44
CA LYS A 68 17.34 9.85 -12.36
C LYS A 68 15.83 9.65 -12.51
N GLU A 69 15.09 9.72 -11.41
CA GLU A 69 13.63 9.61 -11.44
C GLU A 69 13.00 10.78 -12.20
N TYR A 70 13.49 12.00 -11.98
CA TYR A 70 13.00 13.18 -12.69
C TYR A 70 13.25 13.09 -14.20
N ALA A 71 14.43 12.62 -14.62
CA ALA A 71 14.78 12.47 -16.03
C ALA A 71 13.93 11.43 -16.78
N LYS A 72 13.27 10.49 -16.09
CA LYS A 72 12.36 9.49 -16.69
C LYS A 72 10.96 10.04 -16.97
N LEU A 73 10.65 11.23 -16.48
CA LEU A 73 9.31 11.79 -16.62
C LEU A 73 9.11 12.39 -18.02
N PRO A 74 7.93 12.21 -18.64
CA PRO A 74 7.61 12.86 -19.90
C PRO A 74 7.63 14.38 -19.77
N LEU A 75 8.13 15.07 -20.80
CA LEU A 75 8.12 16.54 -20.83
C LEU A 75 6.70 17.13 -20.93
N ALA A 76 5.81 16.40 -21.60
CA ALA A 76 4.40 16.77 -21.73
C ALA A 76 3.54 15.79 -20.92
N MET A 77 2.98 16.28 -19.81
CA MET A 77 1.99 15.56 -19.01
C MET A 77 0.73 16.41 -18.91
N LYS A 78 -0.44 15.77 -18.99
CA LYS A 78 -1.73 16.44 -18.82
C LYS A 78 -2.35 16.01 -17.50
N CYS A 79 -2.88 16.99 -16.77
CA CYS A 79 -3.70 16.72 -15.60
C CYS A 79 -5.09 16.31 -16.07
N ILE A 80 -5.64 15.25 -15.49
CA ILE A 80 -7.05 14.90 -15.62
C ILE A 80 -7.82 15.66 -14.55
N GLN A 81 -8.86 16.38 -14.96
CA GLN A 81 -9.70 17.11 -14.02
C GLN A 81 -10.58 16.15 -13.22
N PRO A 82 -10.95 16.47 -11.96
CA PRO A 82 -11.74 15.58 -11.11
C PRO A 82 -13.03 15.07 -11.75
N GLU A 83 -13.68 15.88 -12.59
CA GLU A 83 -14.92 15.55 -13.30
C GLU A 83 -14.71 14.51 -14.40
N GLN A 84 -13.47 14.37 -14.89
CA GLN A 84 -13.07 13.40 -15.93
C GLN A 84 -12.50 12.12 -15.33
N ILE A 85 -12.29 12.07 -14.00
CA ILE A 85 -11.78 10.87 -13.33
C ILE A 85 -12.87 9.80 -13.39
N PRO A 86 -12.55 8.55 -13.81
CA PRO A 86 -13.51 7.46 -13.82
C PRO A 86 -14.15 7.26 -12.44
N SER A 87 -15.48 7.11 -12.45
CA SER A 87 -16.28 6.82 -11.27
C SER A 87 -15.88 5.49 -10.63
N MET A 88 -16.04 5.40 -9.31
CA MET A 88 -15.74 4.21 -8.52
C MET A 88 -16.88 3.19 -8.49
N GLU A 89 -17.94 3.39 -9.28
CA GLU A 89 -19.15 2.54 -9.34
C GLU A 89 -18.87 1.06 -9.62
N GLN A 90 -17.79 0.75 -10.33
CA GLN A 90 -17.39 -0.64 -10.59
C GLN A 90 -16.95 -1.39 -9.33
N TYR A 91 -16.64 -0.68 -8.25
CA TYR A 91 -16.21 -1.23 -6.98
C TYR A 91 -17.36 -1.24 -5.96
N LYS A 92 -17.45 -2.31 -5.18
CA LYS A 92 -18.40 -2.44 -4.05
C LYS A 92 -17.72 -2.26 -2.70
N GLU A 93 -16.43 -2.52 -2.65
CA GLU A 93 -15.63 -2.50 -1.44
C GLU A 93 -14.39 -1.63 -1.67
N ILE A 94 -13.93 -0.97 -0.61
CA ILE A 94 -12.72 -0.17 -0.61
C ILE A 94 -11.87 -0.49 0.62
N ILE A 95 -10.57 -0.21 0.52
CA ILE A 95 -9.68 -0.11 1.68
C ILE A 95 -9.48 1.35 1.99
N LEU A 96 -9.58 1.70 3.26
CA LEU A 96 -9.39 3.06 3.75
C LEU A 96 -7.98 3.21 4.30
N TYR A 97 -7.35 4.35 4.01
CA TYR A 97 -6.07 4.72 4.58
C TYR A 97 -6.06 6.16 5.07
N GLY A 98 -5.74 6.32 6.35
CA GLY A 98 -5.65 7.62 7.01
C GLY A 98 -6.33 7.63 8.38
N ASP A 99 -6.20 8.75 9.07
CA ASP A 99 -6.72 8.92 10.43
C ASP A 99 -8.23 9.13 10.41
N GLU A 100 -8.98 8.16 10.94
CA GLU A 100 -10.44 8.22 11.10
C GLU A 100 -10.87 8.66 12.51
N THR A 101 -9.94 9.00 13.40
CA THR A 101 -10.28 9.31 14.80
C THR A 101 -10.91 10.69 14.97
N SER A 102 -10.68 11.61 14.05
CA SER A 102 -11.23 12.96 14.11
C SER A 102 -12.70 13.02 13.64
N PRO A 103 -13.63 13.63 14.40
CA PRO A 103 -15.03 13.77 14.01
C PRO A 103 -15.23 14.45 12.65
N LYS A 104 -14.43 15.49 12.36
CA LYS A 104 -14.46 16.21 11.08
C LYS A 104 -14.10 15.31 9.90
N THR A 105 -13.23 14.34 10.14
CA THR A 105 -12.77 13.40 9.14
C THR A 105 -13.81 12.31 8.89
N GLN A 106 -14.47 11.84 9.95
CA GLN A 106 -15.58 10.90 9.86
C GLN A 106 -16.78 11.50 9.10
N GLU A 107 -17.08 12.78 9.32
CA GLU A 107 -18.14 13.48 8.60
C GLU A 107 -17.87 13.50 7.09
N LYS A 108 -16.67 13.92 6.67
CA LYS A 108 -16.25 13.91 5.27
C LYS A 108 -16.25 12.52 4.64
N LEU A 109 -15.82 11.51 5.40
CA LEU A 109 -15.86 10.12 4.95
C LEU A 109 -17.31 9.67 4.73
N THR A 110 -18.20 9.99 5.67
CA THR A 110 -19.62 9.64 5.57
C THR A 110 -20.27 10.32 4.38
N GLU A 111 -20.02 11.62 4.18
CA GLU A 111 -20.50 12.38 3.02
C GLU A 111 -20.00 11.76 1.70
N TYR A 112 -18.72 11.40 1.64
CA TYR A 112 -18.14 10.73 0.47
C TYR A 112 -18.81 9.38 0.20
N LEU A 113 -19.00 8.55 1.23
CA LEU A 113 -19.64 7.23 1.08
C LEU A 113 -21.11 7.34 0.70
N GLN A 114 -21.85 8.32 1.23
CA GLN A 114 -23.24 8.59 0.84
C GLN A 114 -23.35 9.04 -0.62
N LYS A 115 -22.41 9.87 -1.09
CA LYS A 115 -22.37 10.23 -2.52
C LYS A 115 -22.10 9.04 -3.43
N HIS A 116 -21.50 7.98 -2.89
CA HIS A 116 -21.12 6.77 -3.58
C HIS A 116 -21.81 5.55 -2.96
N ASP A 117 -23.16 5.58 -2.86
CA ASP A 117 -24.11 4.65 -2.20
C ASP A 117 -23.79 3.13 -2.26
N SER A 118 -22.87 2.69 -3.11
CA SER A 118 -22.42 1.30 -3.28
C SER A 118 -21.09 0.95 -2.58
N LEU A 119 -20.35 1.91 -2.03
CA LEU A 119 -19.01 1.67 -1.48
C LEU A 119 -19.05 1.31 0.01
N LYS A 120 -18.51 0.13 0.35
CA LYS A 120 -18.32 -0.32 1.72
C LYS A 120 -16.84 -0.34 2.11
N VAL A 121 -16.50 0.25 3.24
CA VAL A 121 -15.15 0.13 3.81
C VAL A 121 -14.96 -1.28 4.37
N GLN A 122 -13.93 -1.98 3.90
CA GLN A 122 -13.65 -3.35 4.32
C GLN A 122 -12.57 -3.45 5.40
N LEU A 123 -11.51 -2.67 5.23
CA LEU A 123 -10.38 -2.58 6.15
C LEU A 123 -9.92 -1.13 6.20
N SER A 124 -9.39 -0.73 7.36
CA SER A 124 -8.77 0.57 7.57
C SER A 124 -7.33 0.39 8.05
N PHE A 125 -6.44 1.27 7.59
CA PHE A 125 -5.02 1.27 7.88
C PHE A 125 -4.55 2.70 8.16
N PHE A 126 -3.68 2.88 9.14
CA PHE A 126 -3.15 4.20 9.47
C PHE A 126 -1.75 4.10 10.09
N ASP A 127 -0.78 4.78 9.47
CA ASP A 127 0.56 4.92 10.06
C ASP A 127 0.57 6.12 11.04
N ASN A 128 0.62 5.84 12.33
CA ASN A 128 0.79 6.88 13.35
C ASN A 128 2.23 7.41 13.36
N LYS A 129 2.41 8.73 13.45
CA LYS A 129 3.73 9.38 13.59
C LYS A 129 4.45 9.04 14.91
N ASN A 130 3.73 8.52 15.92
CA ASN A 130 4.27 8.34 17.27
C ASN A 130 4.79 6.92 17.58
N ASP A 131 4.68 5.94 16.69
CA ASP A 131 5.17 4.56 16.92
C ASP A 131 6.68 4.38 16.69
N PHE A 132 7.44 5.47 16.52
CA PHE A 132 8.88 5.41 16.25
C PHE A 132 9.71 5.55 17.53
N THR A 133 10.45 4.48 17.87
CA THR A 133 11.56 4.50 18.84
C THR A 133 12.86 5.11 18.26
N CYS A 134 12.81 5.71 17.07
CA CYS A 134 13.99 6.22 16.38
C CYS A 134 14.13 7.73 16.56
N LYS A 135 15.31 8.16 17.02
CA LYS A 135 15.68 9.54 17.38
C LYS A 135 15.77 10.52 16.18
N ASP A 136 15.34 10.11 15.00
CA ASP A 136 15.32 10.95 13.80
C ASP A 136 13.87 11.40 13.52
N GLU A 137 13.65 12.69 13.70
CA GLU A 137 12.35 13.38 13.58
C GLU A 137 11.57 13.03 12.28
N GLN A 138 10.25 12.89 12.43
CA GLN A 138 9.21 13.11 11.40
C GLN A 138 9.12 12.16 10.19
N THR A 139 9.82 11.04 10.17
CA THR A 139 9.82 10.16 8.98
C THR A 139 8.78 9.03 9.10
N ILE A 140 7.66 9.14 8.37
CA ILE A 140 6.66 8.05 8.28
C ILE A 140 7.31 6.80 7.64
N ALA A 141 7.08 5.61 8.23
CA ALA A 141 7.62 4.34 7.76
C ALA A 141 6.75 3.63 6.71
N TYR A 142 5.46 3.99 6.62
CA TYR A 142 4.51 3.46 5.65
C TYR A 142 4.36 1.93 5.72
N ALA A 143 4.38 1.37 6.92
CA ALA A 143 4.18 -0.05 7.13
C ALA A 143 2.71 -0.41 6.90
N GLU A 144 1.78 0.39 7.44
CA GLU A 144 0.34 0.18 7.26
C GLU A 144 -0.08 0.47 5.82
N LEU A 145 0.52 1.45 5.15
CA LEU A 145 0.27 1.68 3.72
C LEU A 145 0.66 0.46 2.87
N GLN A 146 1.80 -0.16 3.13
CA GLN A 146 2.21 -1.37 2.40
C GLN A 146 1.22 -2.52 2.61
N LYS A 147 0.70 -2.69 3.84
CA LYS A 147 -0.36 -3.66 4.12
C LYS A 147 -1.65 -3.32 3.38
N ALA A 148 -2.06 -2.05 3.38
CA ALA A 148 -3.23 -1.59 2.63
C ALA A 148 -3.10 -1.90 1.12
N LEU A 149 -1.97 -1.55 0.51
CA LEU A 149 -1.69 -1.82 -0.91
C LEU A 149 -1.64 -3.33 -1.21
N PHE A 150 -1.13 -4.15 -0.29
CA PHE A 150 -1.15 -5.60 -0.40
C PHE A 150 -2.58 -6.13 -0.54
N PHE A 151 -3.47 -5.74 0.39
CA PHE A 151 -4.85 -6.19 0.37
C PHE A 151 -5.64 -5.63 -0.81
N CYS A 152 -5.37 -4.37 -1.21
CA CYS A 152 -5.94 -3.78 -2.42
C CYS A 152 -5.61 -4.63 -3.66
N LYS A 153 -4.34 -4.96 -3.85
CA LYS A 153 -3.88 -5.77 -4.98
C LYS A 153 -4.45 -7.19 -4.95
N ARG A 154 -4.50 -7.81 -3.77
CA ARG A 154 -5.02 -9.16 -3.58
C ARG A 154 -6.51 -9.25 -3.91
N LYS A 155 -7.31 -8.31 -3.42
CA LYS A 155 -8.77 -8.30 -3.59
C LYS A 155 -9.24 -7.56 -4.83
N ARG A 156 -8.34 -6.89 -5.55
CA ARG A 156 -8.63 -6.01 -6.69
C ARG A 156 -9.64 -4.90 -6.33
N ILE A 157 -9.45 -4.34 -5.14
CA ILE A 157 -10.24 -3.22 -4.62
C ILE A 157 -9.36 -1.97 -4.51
N PRO A 158 -9.96 -0.78 -4.64
CA PRO A 158 -9.22 0.47 -4.64
C PRO A 158 -8.90 0.93 -3.22
N LEU A 159 -7.92 1.83 -3.14
CA LEU A 159 -7.51 2.50 -1.91
C LEU A 159 -8.15 3.90 -1.84
N LEU A 160 -8.84 4.21 -0.75
CA LEU A 160 -9.34 5.54 -0.48
C LEU A 160 -8.46 6.21 0.58
N PHE A 161 -7.88 7.35 0.23
CA PHE A 161 -7.15 8.19 1.16
C PHE A 161 -8.09 9.17 1.83
N VAL A 162 -8.07 9.17 3.15
CA VAL A 162 -8.76 10.19 3.96
C VAL A 162 -8.10 11.55 3.77
N SER A 163 -6.77 11.59 3.88
CA SER A 163 -5.96 12.80 3.67
C SER A 163 -4.54 12.43 3.25
N VAL A 164 -3.91 13.28 2.44
CA VAL A 164 -2.53 13.09 1.94
C VAL A 164 -1.57 14.25 2.23
N LYS A 165 -2.03 15.25 3.01
CA LYS A 165 -1.38 16.57 3.17
C LYS A 165 0.12 16.54 3.47
N GLU A 166 0.56 15.60 4.31
CA GLU A 166 1.98 15.46 4.69
C GLU A 166 2.73 14.44 3.82
N MET A 167 2.03 13.42 3.33
CA MET A 167 2.62 12.27 2.64
C MET A 167 2.90 12.56 1.18
N VAL A 168 2.11 13.43 0.54
CA VAL A 168 2.24 13.76 -0.88
C VAL A 168 3.60 14.36 -1.23
N ASN A 169 4.28 14.99 -0.27
CA ASN A 169 5.63 15.55 -0.45
C ASN A 169 6.76 14.51 -0.31
N ASP A 170 6.44 13.26 0.05
CA ASP A 170 7.42 12.18 0.19
C ASP A 170 7.48 11.35 -1.10
N ILE A 171 8.66 11.32 -1.73
CA ILE A 171 8.88 10.53 -2.95
C ILE A 171 8.72 9.04 -2.69
N ARG A 172 9.04 8.56 -1.49
CA ARG A 172 8.89 7.14 -1.13
C ARG A 172 7.42 6.74 -1.18
N PHE A 173 6.54 7.59 -0.64
CA PHE A 173 5.09 7.42 -0.69
C PHE A 173 4.58 7.31 -2.12
N LEU A 174 4.95 8.27 -2.97
CA LEU A 174 4.52 8.28 -4.38
C LEU A 174 5.04 7.07 -5.16
N ASN A 175 6.29 6.65 -4.91
CA ASN A 175 6.87 5.45 -5.52
C ASN A 175 6.09 4.19 -5.15
N MET A 176 5.72 4.02 -3.88
CA MET A 176 4.94 2.86 -3.45
C MET A 176 3.59 2.78 -4.16
N LEU A 177 2.92 3.92 -4.36
CA LEU A 177 1.67 3.96 -5.12
C LEU A 177 1.89 3.63 -6.59
N GLU A 178 2.92 4.19 -7.22
CA GLU A 178 3.25 3.95 -8.63
C GLU A 178 3.58 2.48 -8.89
N GLU A 179 4.38 1.86 -8.01
CA GLU A 179 4.78 0.45 -8.11
C GLU A 179 3.64 -0.53 -7.79
N SER A 180 2.65 -0.10 -7.01
CA SER A 180 1.53 -0.96 -6.62
C SER A 180 0.53 -1.21 -7.75
N TYR A 181 0.41 -0.26 -8.69
CA TYR A 181 -0.63 -0.18 -9.73
C TYR A 181 -2.08 -0.21 -9.20
N VAL A 182 -2.27 -0.09 -7.89
CA VAL A 182 -3.58 -0.02 -7.23
C VAL A 182 -4.29 1.26 -7.67
N ASP A 183 -5.59 1.16 -7.94
CA ASP A 183 -6.40 2.34 -8.17
C ASP A 183 -6.70 3.02 -6.83
N PHE A 184 -6.63 4.35 -6.80
CA PHE A 184 -6.82 5.10 -5.57
C PHE A 184 -7.45 6.46 -5.79
N ARG A 185 -8.13 6.95 -4.75
CA ARG A 185 -8.76 8.27 -4.68
C ARG A 185 -8.44 8.93 -3.35
N CYS A 186 -8.66 10.24 -3.25
CA CYS A 186 -8.50 10.97 -2.01
C CYS A 186 -9.69 11.89 -1.76
N ILE A 187 -10.17 11.90 -0.51
CA ILE A 187 -11.36 12.67 -0.11
C ILE A 187 -11.05 14.17 -0.08
N ASP A 188 -9.93 14.57 0.54
CA ASP A 188 -9.59 15.99 0.73
C ASP A 188 -8.78 16.60 -0.41
N PHE A 189 -8.30 15.77 -1.36
CA PHE A 189 -7.58 16.23 -2.53
C PHE A 189 -7.98 15.45 -3.80
N PRO A 190 -9.06 15.83 -4.49
CA PRO A 190 -9.62 15.07 -5.61
C PRO A 190 -8.67 14.84 -6.79
N TRP A 191 -7.71 15.74 -7.02
CA TRP A 191 -6.68 15.55 -8.05
C TRP A 191 -5.67 14.45 -7.71
N PHE A 192 -5.60 13.99 -6.46
CA PHE A 192 -4.76 12.88 -6.04
C PHE A 192 -5.39 11.54 -6.40
N CYS A 193 -5.19 11.15 -7.65
CA CYS A 193 -5.59 9.88 -8.23
C CYS A 193 -4.42 9.21 -8.96
N LYS A 194 -4.64 7.95 -9.36
CA LYS A 194 -3.66 7.15 -10.10
C LYS A 194 -3.20 7.82 -11.40
N GLU A 195 -4.13 8.43 -12.14
CA GLU A 195 -3.85 9.05 -13.44
C GLU A 195 -2.96 10.28 -13.31
N ASN A 196 -3.16 11.06 -12.25
CA ASN A 196 -2.39 12.28 -12.00
C ASN A 196 -1.10 12.01 -11.20
N LEU A 197 -0.88 10.79 -10.70
CA LEU A 197 0.24 10.46 -9.81
C LEU A 197 1.60 10.85 -10.40
N ARG A 198 1.84 10.57 -11.69
CA ARG A 198 3.12 10.90 -12.34
C ARG A 198 3.36 12.41 -12.41
N LEU A 199 2.32 13.20 -12.66
CA LEU A 199 2.40 14.65 -12.67
C LEU A 199 2.68 15.19 -11.27
N ILE A 200 1.98 14.69 -10.25
CA ILE A 200 2.19 15.07 -8.85
C ILE A 200 3.63 14.73 -8.42
N LYS A 201 4.11 13.52 -8.75
CA LYS A 201 5.50 13.10 -8.53
C LYS A 201 6.50 14.04 -9.22
N ALA A 202 6.20 14.49 -10.44
CA ALA A 202 7.03 15.47 -11.15
C ALA A 202 7.18 16.79 -10.40
N VAL A 203 6.06 17.35 -9.92
CA VAL A 203 6.04 18.60 -9.16
C VAL A 203 6.83 18.47 -7.86
N VAL A 204 6.66 17.35 -7.15
CA VAL A 204 7.38 17.09 -5.89
C VAL A 204 8.87 16.91 -6.13
N LEU A 205 9.27 16.18 -7.18
CA LEU A 205 10.68 16.03 -7.56
C LEU A 205 11.30 17.38 -7.92
N TYR A 206 10.61 18.18 -8.74
CA TYR A 206 11.07 19.52 -9.10
C TYR A 206 11.30 20.39 -7.86
N LYS A 207 10.30 20.46 -6.96
CA LYS A 207 10.41 21.23 -5.71
C LYS A 207 11.62 20.80 -4.88
N LYS A 208 11.81 19.48 -4.68
CA LYS A 208 12.95 18.94 -3.92
C LYS A 208 14.30 19.22 -4.56
N LEU A 209 14.37 19.25 -5.90
CA LEU A 209 15.60 19.56 -6.63
C LEU A 209 15.91 21.06 -6.67
N GLN A 210 14.90 21.92 -6.50
CA GLN A 210 15.05 23.38 -6.49
C GLN A 210 15.42 23.99 -5.15
N THR A 211 14.96 23.41 -4.03
CA THR A 211 15.45 23.81 -2.70
C THR A 211 16.94 23.50 -2.58
N LYS A 212 17.75 24.51 -2.88
CA LYS A 212 19.16 24.67 -2.52
C LYS A 212 19.26 25.33 -1.16
#